data_AF-A0A1V5PZR4-F1
#
_entry.id   AF-A0A1V5PZR4-F1
#
_cell.length_a   1.000
_cell.length_b   1.000
_cell.length_c   1.000
_cell.angle_alpha   90.00
_cell.angle_beta   90.00
_cell.angle_gamma   90.00
#
_symmetry.space_group_name_H-M   'P 1'
#
loop_
_entity.id
_entity.type
_entity.pdbx_description
1 polymer ?
#
loop_
_entity_poly.entity_id
_entity_poly.type
_entity_poly.pdbx_seq_one_letter_code
_entity_poly.pdbx_strand_id
1 'polypeptide(L)'
;MQYGALSPILRLHSTKDARCERRPWAFGEDVLRVARAAFQWRYRLVPYLYTLARRNVETGLSVCYPMYYEYPETPDAYVARYQYFFGDQMIAAPIVHPCAPDTGMASEDVWIPEGMWIDYQTRETFNGPRWVRLVGDLDRVPMLLKAGAILPLAPEFSEHAPSKLRSGTTDAQSKDRLIIAAFPGAAGRFRLYEDDGLTDAYHQGQFEWTEIRSEPTGDTWTVIVDPVEGHCNALPAMRSYEIWLEGSTEPVEVLVNGAPVAWRYDAATLRTIISTAPLSKKLALMVEARAAGAIVALGEAHNAACVTSDVRQLLRGSAGTPWYGKPLDADAVLALPEVPGKQDAIARVGGPFARFIPFTTHEEASQQLGRVIVGAPADGSPYDVEVQFILHRGPTPRTETVRHMRTTAAHVVDAPFAFDGVLHTQSCEAEVTLTWRGVSWTERFSGPSLFPTIPAWYAVAFPAEEAPIPAALLTADGSVNPDFDWHTYKQDISRIPALDEPHSIHFIRDYEKQLWAQQPLVGYIAAKVVSSQAREVVLEFRSGGIPELFCNGVPLEVLPNPAAAGTPIWSRPIQRTVPFVLREGENTLLIQTTPAPDSPHPHWWFFGARLVLPDGSPLMGVEYR
;
A
#
# COMPACT_ATOMS: atom_id res chain seq x y z
N MET A 1 -8.08 -4.85 -2.50
CA MET A 1 -9.48 -4.93 -2.01
C MET A 1 -9.57 -4.70 -0.52
N GLN A 2 -8.73 -5.37 0.28
CA GLN A 2 -8.65 -5.16 1.73
C GLN A 2 -8.42 -3.70 2.12
N TYR A 3 -7.45 -3.00 1.51
CA TYR A 3 -7.27 -1.55 1.68
C TYR A 3 -8.58 -0.77 1.39
N GLY A 4 -9.29 -1.11 0.33
CA GLY A 4 -10.56 -0.46 -0.02
C GLY A 4 -11.68 -0.66 1.02
N ALA A 5 -11.64 -1.70 1.84
CA ALA A 5 -12.56 -1.87 2.97
C ALA A 5 -12.29 -0.87 4.10
N LEU A 6 -11.04 -0.41 4.21
CA LEU A 6 -10.53 0.53 5.21
C LEU A 6 -10.35 1.94 4.66
N SER A 7 -10.95 2.26 3.50
CA SER A 7 -10.93 3.61 2.92
C SER A 7 -12.32 4.28 3.02
N PRO A 8 -12.47 5.59 2.72
CA PRO A 8 -13.79 6.23 2.80
C PRO A 8 -14.80 5.62 1.82
N ILE A 9 -14.35 5.17 0.65
CA ILE A 9 -15.18 4.59 -0.41
C ILE A 9 -14.56 3.29 -0.93
N LEU A 10 -15.31 2.19 -0.82
CA LEU A 10 -14.97 0.93 -1.48
C LEU A 10 -15.58 0.90 -2.88
N ARG A 11 -14.74 1.04 -3.92
CA ARG A 11 -15.18 0.97 -5.32
C ARG A 11 -14.16 0.24 -6.20
N LEU A 12 -14.63 -0.81 -6.88
CA LEU A 12 -13.84 -1.48 -7.93
C LEU A 12 -14.10 -0.83 -9.29
N HIS A 13 -13.06 -0.25 -9.89
CA HIS A 13 -13.15 0.45 -11.16
C HIS A 13 -11.96 0.12 -12.06
N SER A 14 -12.21 0.00 -13.36
CA SER A 14 -11.19 -0.18 -14.41
C SER A 14 -11.71 0.37 -15.73
N THR A 15 -10.80 0.63 -16.67
CA THR A 15 -11.13 0.93 -18.07
C THR A 15 -11.88 -0.25 -18.70
N LYS A 16 -12.74 0.01 -19.69
CA LYS A 16 -13.50 -1.01 -20.44
C LYS A 16 -12.58 -1.81 -21.39
N ASP A 17 -11.61 -2.52 -20.83
CA ASP A 17 -10.65 -3.38 -21.51
C ASP A 17 -10.81 -4.82 -20.99
N ALA A 18 -10.92 -5.78 -21.90
CA ALA A 18 -11.13 -7.19 -21.55
C ALA A 18 -9.96 -7.78 -20.71
N ARG A 19 -8.79 -7.16 -20.74
CA ARG A 19 -7.62 -7.56 -19.94
C ARG A 19 -7.65 -7.02 -18.51
N CYS A 20 -8.48 -6.01 -18.24
CA CYS A 20 -8.61 -5.40 -16.92
C CYS A 20 -9.75 -6.06 -16.14
N GLU A 21 -9.55 -7.31 -15.73
CA GLU A 21 -10.48 -8.04 -14.89
C GLU A 21 -10.53 -7.42 -13.48
N ARG A 22 -11.74 -7.26 -12.95
CA ARG A 22 -12.00 -6.61 -11.65
C ARG A 22 -12.94 -7.42 -10.77
N ARG A 23 -13.54 -8.47 -11.31
CA ARG A 23 -14.48 -9.34 -10.60
C ARG A 23 -13.67 -10.30 -9.73
N PRO A 24 -13.84 -10.29 -8.39
CA PRO A 24 -13.02 -11.13 -7.52
C PRO A 24 -13.15 -12.63 -7.83
N TRP A 25 -14.32 -13.07 -8.29
CA TRP A 25 -14.59 -14.46 -8.67
C TRP A 25 -13.88 -14.92 -9.96
N ALA A 26 -13.16 -14.04 -10.65
CA ALA A 26 -12.34 -14.41 -11.80
C ALA A 26 -10.88 -14.77 -11.43
N PHE A 27 -10.47 -14.59 -10.17
CA PHE A 27 -9.08 -14.75 -9.71
C PHE A 27 -8.85 -16.00 -8.84
N GLY A 28 -9.71 -17.02 -8.95
CA GLY A 28 -9.62 -18.25 -8.16
C GLY A 28 -10.24 -18.14 -6.76
N GLU A 29 -10.28 -19.27 -6.04
CA GLU A 29 -11.04 -19.36 -4.77
C GLU A 29 -10.37 -18.58 -3.63
N ASP A 30 -9.04 -18.59 -3.52
CA ASP A 30 -8.35 -17.88 -2.45
C ASP A 30 -8.59 -16.37 -2.52
N VAL A 31 -8.49 -15.78 -3.71
CA VAL A 31 -8.77 -14.35 -3.93
C VAL A 31 -10.24 -14.05 -3.68
N LEU A 32 -11.15 -14.90 -4.15
CA LEU A 32 -12.59 -14.73 -3.91
C LEU A 32 -12.91 -14.75 -2.41
N ARG A 33 -12.33 -15.68 -1.65
CA ARG A 33 -12.53 -15.85 -0.21
C ARG A 33 -12.10 -14.61 0.56
N VAL A 34 -10.89 -14.10 0.32
CA VAL A 34 -10.38 -12.89 1.02
C VAL A 34 -11.08 -11.61 0.56
N ALA A 35 -11.46 -11.52 -0.71
CA ALA A 35 -12.26 -10.40 -1.20
C ALA A 35 -13.65 -10.36 -0.56
N ARG A 36 -14.31 -11.52 -0.42
CA ARG A 36 -15.59 -11.67 0.26
C ARG A 36 -15.47 -11.25 1.72
N ALA A 37 -14.43 -11.71 2.42
CA ALA A 37 -14.17 -11.32 3.81
C ALA A 37 -13.98 -9.80 3.95
N ALA A 38 -13.22 -9.16 3.05
CA ALA A 38 -13.05 -7.71 3.05
C ALA A 38 -14.37 -6.95 2.82
N PHE A 39 -15.24 -7.43 1.93
CA PHE A 39 -16.56 -6.82 1.72
C PHE A 39 -17.49 -7.03 2.91
N GLN A 40 -17.54 -8.23 3.47
CA GLN A 40 -18.33 -8.51 4.67
C GLN A 40 -17.87 -7.63 5.84
N TRP A 41 -16.56 -7.48 6.02
CA TRP A 41 -15.98 -6.59 7.02
C TRP A 41 -16.42 -5.13 6.80
N ARG A 42 -16.34 -4.63 5.56
CA ARG A 42 -16.82 -3.30 5.19
C ARG A 42 -18.28 -3.08 5.58
N TYR A 43 -19.16 -4.05 5.31
CA TYR A 43 -20.57 -3.97 5.66
C TYR A 43 -20.81 -4.03 7.17
N ARG A 44 -20.04 -4.84 7.90
CA ARG A 44 -20.09 -4.86 9.36
C ARG A 44 -19.69 -3.52 9.95
N LEU A 45 -18.73 -2.82 9.36
CA LEU A 45 -18.28 -1.50 9.83
C LEU A 45 -19.26 -0.35 9.55
N VAL A 46 -20.39 -0.54 8.87
CA VAL A 46 -21.31 0.55 8.50
C VAL A 46 -21.70 1.46 9.68
N PRO A 47 -22.08 0.95 10.88
CA PRO A 47 -22.42 1.83 12.00
C PRO A 47 -21.25 2.73 12.45
N TYR A 48 -20.03 2.18 12.48
CA TYR A 48 -18.80 2.92 12.76
C TYR A 48 -18.54 3.98 11.69
N LEU A 49 -18.52 3.58 10.42
CA LEU A 49 -18.21 4.45 9.29
C LEU A 49 -19.24 5.57 9.11
N TYR A 50 -20.51 5.28 9.32
CA TYR A 50 -21.58 6.25 9.18
C TYR A 50 -21.54 7.29 10.32
N THR A 51 -21.15 6.88 11.52
CA THR A 51 -20.85 7.80 12.62
C THR A 51 -19.68 8.72 12.26
N LEU A 52 -18.59 8.17 11.68
CA LEU A 52 -17.47 9.00 11.24
C LEU A 52 -17.85 9.93 10.08
N ALA A 53 -18.71 9.51 9.17
CA ALA A 53 -19.25 10.36 8.11
C ALA A 53 -20.06 11.53 8.69
N ARG A 54 -20.88 11.29 9.72
CA ARG A 54 -21.58 12.35 10.44
C ARG A 54 -20.60 13.33 11.09
N ARG A 55 -19.57 12.83 11.77
CA ARG A 55 -18.52 13.68 12.37
C ARG A 55 -17.79 14.51 11.32
N ASN A 56 -17.55 13.95 10.12
CA ASN A 56 -16.97 14.69 9.01
C ASN A 56 -17.84 15.88 8.58
N VAL A 57 -19.16 15.70 8.48
CA VAL A 57 -20.09 16.80 8.18
C VAL A 57 -20.04 17.90 9.25
N GLU A 58 -19.88 17.53 10.52
CA GLU A 58 -19.88 18.49 11.64
C GLU A 58 -18.53 19.20 11.85
N THR A 59 -17.41 18.52 11.62
CA THR A 59 -16.07 18.97 12.02
C THR A 59 -15.08 19.13 10.88
N GLY A 60 -15.37 18.57 9.70
CA GLY A 60 -14.44 18.45 8.59
C GLY A 60 -13.39 17.34 8.74
N LEU A 61 -13.33 16.63 9.88
CA LEU A 61 -12.35 15.56 10.10
C LEU A 61 -12.69 14.35 9.21
N SER A 62 -11.75 13.95 8.35
CA SER A 62 -11.90 12.80 7.44
C SER A 62 -12.00 11.47 8.20
N VAL A 63 -12.64 10.47 7.60
CA VAL A 63 -12.63 9.07 8.10
C VAL A 63 -11.21 8.51 8.17
N CYS A 64 -10.38 8.84 7.18
CA CYS A 64 -8.96 8.51 7.16
C CYS A 64 -8.15 9.78 7.37
N TYR A 65 -7.31 9.83 8.39
CA TYR A 65 -6.45 10.98 8.64
C TYR A 65 -5.03 10.55 9.06
N PRO A 66 -4.02 11.37 8.73
CA PRO A 66 -2.62 10.99 8.90
C PRO A 66 -2.22 11.01 10.38
N MET A 67 -1.16 10.27 10.71
CA MET A 67 -0.70 10.10 12.08
C MET A 67 -0.36 11.42 12.78
N TYR A 68 0.17 12.40 12.03
CA TYR A 68 0.57 13.71 12.56
C TYR A 68 -0.61 14.61 12.98
N TYR A 69 -1.87 14.23 12.74
CA TYR A 69 -3.01 14.97 13.29
C TYR A 69 -3.11 14.81 14.82
N GLU A 70 -2.90 13.60 15.32
CA GLU A 70 -2.90 13.31 16.76
C GLU A 70 -1.53 13.54 17.39
N TYR A 71 -0.46 13.43 16.60
CA TYR A 71 0.93 13.55 17.05
C TYR A 71 1.73 14.56 16.21
N PRO A 72 1.33 15.85 16.18
CA PRO A 72 1.94 16.86 15.31
C PRO A 72 3.38 17.22 15.66
N GLU A 73 3.79 16.96 16.90
CA GLU A 73 5.15 17.24 17.40
C GLU A 73 6.09 16.03 17.31
N THR A 74 5.59 14.90 16.78
CA THR A 74 6.35 13.65 16.71
C THR A 74 6.86 13.39 15.30
N PRO A 75 8.19 13.42 15.05
CA PRO A 75 8.75 13.23 13.70
C PRO A 75 8.34 11.90 13.05
N ASP A 76 8.24 10.82 13.83
CA ASP A 76 7.80 9.51 13.34
C ASP A 76 6.39 9.55 12.71
N ALA A 77 5.50 10.42 13.22
CA ALA A 77 4.15 10.56 12.70
C ALA A 77 4.12 11.12 11.26
N TYR A 78 5.15 11.85 10.84
CA TYR A 78 5.28 12.37 9.46
C TYR A 78 5.88 11.35 8.49
N VAL A 79 6.57 10.32 8.99
CA VAL A 79 7.20 9.29 8.15
C VAL A 79 6.45 7.97 8.12
N ALA A 80 5.44 7.80 8.97
CA ALA A 80 4.51 6.68 8.99
C ALA A 80 3.52 6.71 7.80
N ARG A 81 4.04 6.54 6.57
CA ARG A 81 3.29 6.73 5.31
C ARG A 81 2.26 5.65 5.00
N TYR A 82 2.51 4.43 5.45
CA TYR A 82 1.71 3.25 5.08
C TYR A 82 0.69 2.87 6.14
N GLN A 83 0.36 3.82 7.01
CA GLN A 83 -0.68 3.71 8.02
C GLN A 83 -1.43 5.03 8.15
N TYR A 84 -2.63 4.95 8.70
CA TYR A 84 -3.45 6.12 9.01
C TYR A 84 -4.40 5.78 10.14
N PHE A 85 -4.88 6.81 10.83
CA PHE A 85 -6.04 6.68 11.68
C PHE A 85 -7.27 6.44 10.82
N PHE A 86 -8.01 5.39 11.13
CA PHE A 86 -9.29 5.08 10.51
C PHE A 86 -10.39 5.36 11.54
N GLY A 87 -10.76 6.63 11.65
CA GLY A 87 -11.46 7.18 12.79
C GLY A 87 -10.62 7.18 14.07
N ASP A 88 -11.28 7.32 15.21
CA ASP A 88 -10.67 7.52 16.52
C ASP A 88 -10.39 6.20 17.29
N GLN A 89 -10.86 5.06 16.78
CA GLN A 89 -10.76 3.77 17.46
C GLN A 89 -9.64 2.87 16.95
N MET A 90 -9.11 3.12 15.74
CA MET A 90 -8.14 2.22 15.12
C MET A 90 -7.15 2.90 14.18
N ILE A 91 -5.97 2.29 14.03
CA ILE A 91 -5.01 2.52 12.96
C ILE A 91 -5.18 1.40 11.93
N ALA A 92 -5.30 1.75 10.66
CA ALA A 92 -5.20 0.80 9.56
C ALA A 92 -3.81 0.89 8.93
N ALA A 93 -3.17 -0.26 8.71
CA ALA A 93 -1.87 -0.35 8.03
C ALA A 93 -1.92 -1.45 6.95
N PRO A 94 -2.63 -1.22 5.83
CA PRO A 94 -2.73 -2.19 4.75
C PRO A 94 -1.36 -2.46 4.13
N ILE A 95 -1.05 -3.74 3.90
CA ILE A 95 0.19 -4.12 3.20
C ILE A 95 0.05 -3.79 1.72
N VAL A 96 0.95 -2.95 1.20
CA VAL A 96 0.94 -2.49 -0.20
C VAL A 96 2.12 -3.02 -1.02
N HIS A 97 2.85 -3.99 -0.46
CA HIS A 97 3.98 -4.65 -1.10
C HIS A 97 3.63 -6.11 -1.45
N PRO A 98 4.20 -6.69 -2.50
CA PRO A 98 4.04 -8.11 -2.81
C PRO A 98 4.48 -8.99 -1.65
N CYS A 99 3.87 -10.17 -1.50
CA CYS A 99 4.42 -11.17 -0.61
C CYS A 99 5.77 -11.69 -1.13
N ALA A 100 6.64 -12.05 -0.20
CA ALA A 100 7.89 -12.72 -0.51
C ALA A 100 7.57 -14.14 -1.05
N PRO A 101 7.99 -14.50 -2.27
CA PRO A 101 7.58 -15.76 -2.91
C PRO A 101 8.00 -17.03 -2.14
N ASP A 102 9.07 -16.93 -1.36
CA ASP A 102 9.69 -17.98 -0.56
C ASP A 102 8.97 -18.24 0.77
N THR A 103 8.37 -17.21 1.38
CA THR A 103 7.63 -17.31 2.65
C THR A 103 6.11 -17.31 2.45
N GLY A 104 5.62 -16.74 1.35
CA GLY A 104 4.20 -16.47 1.12
C GLY A 104 3.64 -15.37 2.02
N MET A 105 4.49 -14.65 2.76
CA MET A 105 4.11 -13.57 3.66
C MET A 105 4.54 -12.21 3.11
N ALA A 106 3.84 -11.16 3.54
CA ALA A 106 4.23 -9.79 3.31
C ALA A 106 4.37 -9.08 4.67
N SER A 107 5.09 -7.96 4.70
CA SER A 107 5.32 -7.19 5.91
C SER A 107 5.01 -5.71 5.70
N GLU A 108 4.66 -5.04 6.79
CA GLU A 108 4.46 -3.60 6.85
C GLU A 108 5.07 -3.07 8.14
N ASP A 109 5.88 -2.02 8.03
CA ASP A 109 6.49 -1.36 9.17
C ASP A 109 5.57 -0.25 9.65
N VAL A 110 5.10 -0.40 10.89
CA VAL A 110 4.07 0.43 11.52
C VAL A 110 4.68 1.13 12.73
N TRP A 111 4.56 2.45 12.76
CA TRP A 111 4.81 3.24 13.94
C TRP A 111 3.61 3.13 14.89
N ILE A 112 3.85 2.55 16.06
CA ILE A 112 2.91 2.46 17.18
C ILE A 112 3.03 3.75 17.98
N PRO A 113 1.99 4.59 18.06
CA PRO A 113 2.05 5.79 18.88
C PRO A 113 2.00 5.48 20.38
N GLU A 114 2.20 6.49 21.22
CA GLU A 114 2.11 6.35 22.67
C GLU A 114 0.81 5.67 23.12
N GLY A 115 0.94 4.73 24.07
CA GLY A 115 -0.16 3.94 24.61
C GLY A 115 -0.15 2.48 24.14
N MET A 116 -1.18 1.75 24.57
CA MET A 116 -1.37 0.35 24.23
C MET A 116 -2.27 0.22 23.01
N TRP A 117 -1.85 -0.63 22.07
CA TRP A 117 -2.54 -0.94 20.81
C TRP A 117 -2.69 -2.45 20.65
N ILE A 118 -3.77 -2.89 20.02
CA ILE A 118 -4.17 -4.31 19.96
C ILE A 118 -4.44 -4.70 18.51
N ASP A 119 -3.75 -5.69 17.98
CA ASP A 119 -4.05 -6.24 16.65
C ASP A 119 -5.47 -6.83 16.61
N TYR A 120 -6.26 -6.41 15.61
CA TYR A 120 -7.65 -6.83 15.47
C TYR A 120 -7.82 -8.34 15.23
N GLN A 121 -6.85 -9.01 14.62
CA GLN A 121 -7.00 -10.41 14.23
C GLN A 121 -6.31 -11.33 15.23
N THR A 122 -5.09 -10.98 15.65
CA THR A 122 -4.29 -11.83 16.53
C THR A 122 -4.48 -11.51 18.01
N ARG A 123 -5.04 -10.34 18.34
CA ARG A 123 -5.09 -9.81 19.72
C ARG A 123 -3.72 -9.58 20.36
N GLU A 124 -2.65 -9.57 19.55
CA GLU A 124 -1.33 -9.17 20.03
C GLU A 124 -1.35 -7.71 20.47
N THR A 125 -0.62 -7.41 21.54
CA THR A 125 -0.60 -6.10 22.17
C THR A 125 0.75 -5.42 21.96
N PHE A 126 0.73 -4.12 21.68
CA PHE A 126 1.92 -3.31 21.45
C PHE A 126 1.86 -2.06 22.33
N ASN A 127 2.97 -1.74 22.99
CA ASN A 127 3.12 -0.49 23.73
C ASN A 127 4.04 0.44 22.93
N GLY A 128 3.54 1.62 22.56
CA GLY A 128 4.35 2.66 21.93
C GLY A 128 4.84 3.73 22.92
N PRO A 129 5.61 4.71 22.44
CA PRO A 129 5.95 4.94 21.03
C PRO A 129 7.07 4.01 20.53
N ARG A 130 6.87 3.31 19.41
CA ARG A 130 7.92 2.52 18.74
C ARG A 130 7.54 2.07 17.32
N TRP A 131 8.52 1.73 16.50
CA TRP A 131 8.30 1.03 15.24
C TRP A 131 8.15 -0.48 15.47
N VAL A 132 7.27 -1.12 14.70
CA VAL A 132 7.05 -2.57 14.70
C VAL A 132 6.89 -3.06 13.26
N ARG A 133 7.57 -4.15 12.91
CA ARG A 133 7.29 -4.89 11.69
C ARG A 133 6.15 -5.87 11.91
N LEU A 134 5.01 -5.61 11.30
CA LEU A 134 3.87 -6.52 11.28
C LEU A 134 3.94 -7.37 10.02
N VAL A 135 3.63 -8.66 10.16
CA VAL A 135 3.62 -9.61 9.06
C VAL A 135 2.21 -10.12 8.82
N GLY A 136 1.85 -10.35 7.55
CA GLY A 136 0.55 -10.85 7.15
C GLY A 136 0.64 -11.76 5.94
N ASP A 137 -0.19 -12.80 5.93
CA ASP A 137 -0.51 -13.54 4.72
C ASP A 137 -1.73 -12.91 4.03
N LEU A 138 -2.31 -13.61 3.06
CA LEU A 138 -3.48 -13.12 2.33
C LEU A 138 -4.69 -12.86 3.24
N ASP A 139 -4.75 -13.46 4.42
CA ASP A 139 -5.85 -13.36 5.37
C ASP A 139 -5.68 -12.28 6.43
N ARG A 140 -4.45 -11.76 6.61
CA ARG A 140 -4.14 -10.80 7.66
C ARG A 140 -3.84 -9.41 7.09
N VAL A 141 -4.63 -8.43 7.51
CA VAL A 141 -4.45 -7.02 7.19
C VAL A 141 -4.26 -6.27 8.51
N PRO A 142 -3.06 -5.71 8.77
CA PRO A 142 -2.81 -5.04 10.03
C PRO A 142 -3.81 -3.93 10.32
N MET A 143 -4.54 -4.10 11.43
CA MET A 143 -5.47 -3.14 12.00
C MET A 143 -5.24 -3.13 13.50
N LEU A 144 -4.87 -1.99 14.05
CA LEU A 144 -4.51 -1.83 15.44
C LEU A 144 -5.59 -1.02 16.16
N LEU A 145 -6.21 -1.63 17.16
CA LEU A 145 -7.24 -1.03 17.98
C LEU A 145 -6.58 -0.33 19.14
N LYS A 146 -7.03 0.90 19.43
CA LYS A 146 -6.60 1.60 20.63
C LYS A 146 -7.06 0.82 21.86
N ALA A 147 -6.29 0.82 22.93
CA ALA A 147 -6.77 0.30 24.21
C ALA A 147 -8.09 0.98 24.62
N GLY A 148 -9.07 0.19 25.04
CA GLY A 148 -10.43 0.67 25.30
C GLY A 148 -11.27 0.93 24.04
N ALA A 149 -10.83 0.54 22.84
CA ALA A 149 -11.62 0.77 21.64
C ALA A 149 -13.00 0.10 21.70
N ILE A 150 -14.00 0.74 21.08
CA ILE A 150 -15.35 0.19 20.93
C ILE A 150 -15.76 0.31 19.47
N LEU A 151 -16.07 -0.83 18.84
CA LEU A 151 -16.57 -0.89 17.47
C LEU A 151 -18.05 -1.29 17.45
N PRO A 152 -18.95 -0.39 17.05
CA PRO A 152 -20.31 -0.77 16.68
C PRO A 152 -20.29 -1.40 15.29
N LEU A 153 -20.80 -2.63 15.22
CA LEU A 153 -20.80 -3.45 14.02
C LEU A 153 -22.24 -3.84 13.66
N ALA A 154 -22.58 -3.75 12.38
CA ALA A 154 -23.80 -4.32 11.85
C ALA A 154 -23.69 -5.85 11.83
N PRO A 155 -24.82 -6.57 11.98
CA PRO A 155 -24.83 -8.02 11.83
C PRO A 155 -24.44 -8.42 10.40
N GLU A 156 -23.96 -9.65 10.27
CA GLU A 156 -23.73 -10.26 8.96
C GLU A 156 -25.04 -10.37 8.18
N PHE A 157 -24.94 -10.37 6.84
CA PHE A 157 -26.11 -10.58 5.99
C PHE A 157 -26.75 -11.94 6.30
N SER A 158 -28.07 -11.96 6.48
CA SER A 158 -28.82 -13.21 6.49
C SER A 158 -28.81 -13.82 5.09
N GLU A 159 -28.68 -15.14 4.99
CA GLU A 159 -28.83 -15.89 3.72
C GLU A 159 -30.18 -15.65 3.04
N HIS A 160 -31.19 -15.21 3.81
CA HIS A 160 -32.57 -15.04 3.36
C HIS A 160 -33.01 -13.56 3.34
N ALA A 161 -32.14 -12.64 2.91
CA ALA A 161 -32.54 -11.24 2.72
C ALA A 161 -33.85 -11.17 1.90
N PRO A 162 -34.90 -10.46 2.38
CA PRO A 162 -36.22 -10.50 1.75
C PRO A 162 -36.14 -10.08 0.29
N SER A 163 -36.83 -10.83 -0.58
CA SER A 163 -36.72 -10.86 -2.05
C SER A 163 -36.99 -9.55 -2.81
N LYS A 164 -37.25 -8.44 -2.10
CA LYS A 164 -37.49 -7.11 -2.69
C LYS A 164 -36.26 -6.20 -2.68
N LEU A 165 -35.24 -6.52 -1.90
CA LEU A 165 -33.97 -5.79 -1.92
C LEU A 165 -33.01 -6.52 -2.84
N ARG A 166 -32.40 -5.79 -3.79
CA ARG A 166 -31.25 -6.34 -4.52
C ARG A 166 -30.20 -6.69 -3.46
N SER A 167 -29.80 -7.96 -3.36
CA SER A 167 -28.84 -8.43 -2.37
C SER A 167 -27.58 -7.56 -2.38
N GLY A 168 -27.07 -7.22 -1.19
CA GLY A 168 -25.87 -6.40 -1.03
C GLY A 168 -26.10 -4.88 -1.04
N THR A 169 -27.18 -4.40 -0.42
CA THR A 169 -27.36 -2.98 -0.03
C THR A 169 -27.34 -2.85 1.50
N THR A 170 -26.97 -1.69 2.03
CA THR A 170 -27.01 -1.42 3.49
C THR A 170 -28.42 -1.54 4.06
N ASP A 171 -29.45 -1.27 3.26
CA ASP A 171 -30.87 -1.46 3.64
C ASP A 171 -31.23 -2.93 3.93
N ALA A 172 -30.44 -3.89 3.43
CA ALA A 172 -30.65 -5.30 3.71
C ALA A 172 -30.06 -5.75 5.06
N GLN A 173 -29.31 -4.88 5.75
CA GLN A 173 -28.83 -5.16 7.10
C GLN A 173 -29.93 -4.88 8.13
N SER A 174 -30.01 -5.72 9.15
CA SER A 174 -30.95 -5.56 10.25
C SER A 174 -30.65 -4.26 11.01
N LYS A 175 -31.68 -3.42 11.19
CA LYS A 175 -31.61 -2.16 11.95
C LYS A 175 -31.97 -2.35 13.44
N ASP A 176 -32.52 -3.53 13.78
CA ASP A 176 -32.96 -3.95 15.10
C ASP A 176 -31.96 -4.87 15.83
N ARG A 177 -30.78 -5.10 15.25
CA ARG A 177 -29.65 -5.80 15.88
C ARG A 177 -28.37 -5.01 15.72
N LEU A 178 -27.61 -4.88 16.80
CA LEU A 178 -26.29 -4.23 16.80
C LEU A 178 -25.28 -5.09 17.55
N ILE A 179 -24.08 -5.24 16.99
CA ILE A 179 -22.95 -5.87 17.67
C ILE A 179 -22.07 -4.75 18.23
N ILE A 180 -21.63 -4.86 19.48
CA ILE A 180 -20.70 -3.94 20.12
C ILE A 180 -19.45 -4.74 20.49
N ALA A 181 -18.35 -4.52 19.77
CA ALA A 181 -17.07 -5.13 20.08
C ALA A 181 -16.22 -4.19 20.93
N ALA A 182 -16.00 -4.56 22.18
CA ALA A 182 -15.24 -3.82 23.16
C ALA A 182 -13.84 -4.43 23.36
N PHE A 183 -12.83 -3.57 23.41
CA PHE A 183 -11.42 -3.94 23.55
C PHE A 183 -10.88 -3.53 24.92
N PRO A 184 -9.92 -4.29 25.48
CA PRO A 184 -9.42 -4.10 26.83
C PRO A 184 -8.31 -3.03 26.89
N GLY A 185 -7.67 -2.91 28.05
CA GLY A 185 -6.46 -2.11 28.25
C GLY A 185 -6.70 -0.71 28.80
N ALA A 186 -7.89 -0.14 28.57
CA ALA A 186 -8.31 1.13 29.15
C ALA A 186 -9.84 1.23 29.20
N ALA A 187 -10.35 2.25 29.91
CA ALA A 187 -11.74 2.65 29.78
C ALA A 187 -12.00 3.22 28.38
N GLY A 188 -13.08 2.76 27.76
CA GLY A 188 -13.48 3.04 26.39
C GLY A 188 -14.76 3.85 26.30
N ARG A 189 -14.87 4.64 25.24
CA ARG A 189 -16.12 5.34 24.88
C ARG A 189 -16.30 5.45 23.38
N PHE A 190 -17.54 5.33 22.93
CA PHE A 190 -17.94 5.61 21.56
C PHE A 190 -19.38 6.14 21.53
N ARG A 191 -19.60 7.25 20.81
CA ARG A 191 -20.92 7.83 20.60
C ARG A 191 -21.41 7.52 19.19
N LEU A 192 -22.37 6.60 19.09
CA LEU A 192 -22.95 6.09 17.86
C LEU A 192 -24.00 7.06 17.31
N TYR A 193 -23.94 7.37 16.01
CA TYR A 193 -24.95 8.13 15.27
C TYR A 193 -25.76 7.22 14.34
N GLU A 194 -27.08 7.43 14.31
CA GLU A 194 -27.98 6.75 13.38
C GLU A 194 -29.08 7.69 12.87
N ASP A 195 -29.44 7.57 11.59
CA ASP A 195 -30.61 8.21 10.98
C ASP A 195 -31.23 7.28 9.92
N ASP A 196 -32.04 7.80 8.99
CA ASP A 196 -32.67 6.99 7.95
C ASP A 196 -31.72 6.48 6.85
N GLY A 197 -30.50 7.04 6.76
CA GLY A 197 -29.45 6.68 5.82
C GLY A 197 -29.69 7.13 4.37
N LEU A 198 -30.76 7.87 4.09
CA LEU A 198 -31.25 8.09 2.72
C LEU A 198 -31.70 9.53 2.45
N THR A 199 -32.25 10.24 3.42
CA THR A 199 -32.86 11.55 3.21
C THR A 199 -32.20 12.65 4.03
N ASP A 200 -32.56 13.89 3.70
CA ASP A 200 -32.12 15.09 4.42
C ASP A 200 -32.91 15.34 5.73
N ALA A 201 -33.74 14.39 6.19
CA ALA A 201 -34.56 14.54 7.39
C ALA A 201 -33.74 14.77 8.67
N TYR A 202 -32.45 14.40 8.67
CA TYR A 202 -31.54 14.68 9.79
C TYR A 202 -31.40 16.20 10.06
N HIS A 203 -31.57 17.07 9.05
CA HIS A 203 -31.61 18.52 9.24
C HIS A 203 -32.81 18.98 10.10
N GLN A 204 -33.85 18.16 10.19
CA GLN A 204 -35.05 18.40 10.98
C GLN A 204 -35.01 17.65 12.33
N GLY A 205 -33.84 17.14 12.72
CA GLY A 205 -33.66 16.41 13.98
C GLY A 205 -34.08 14.94 13.94
N GLN A 206 -34.29 14.33 12.76
CA GLN A 206 -34.61 12.91 12.62
C GLN A 206 -33.37 12.02 12.69
N PHE A 207 -32.71 12.00 13.85
CA PHE A 207 -31.54 11.18 14.12
C PHE A 207 -31.47 10.80 15.60
N GLU A 208 -30.60 9.84 15.89
CA GLU A 208 -30.38 9.30 17.22
C GLU A 208 -28.87 9.25 17.54
N TRP A 209 -28.54 9.54 18.80
CA TRP A 209 -27.20 9.33 19.36
C TRP A 209 -27.27 8.35 20.53
N THR A 210 -26.30 7.43 20.61
CA THR A 210 -26.19 6.48 21.72
C THR A 210 -24.76 6.46 22.25
N GLU A 211 -24.57 6.78 23.53
CA GLU A 211 -23.27 6.67 24.20
C GLU A 211 -23.02 5.20 24.61
N ILE A 212 -21.82 4.70 24.34
CA ILE A 212 -21.37 3.36 24.70
C ILE A 212 -20.07 3.48 25.49
N ARG A 213 -20.00 2.86 26.66
CA ARG A 213 -18.82 2.83 27.53
C ARG A 213 -18.38 1.40 27.81
N SER A 214 -17.09 1.19 28.01
CA SER A 214 -16.48 -0.11 28.31
C SER A 214 -15.39 0.06 29.36
N GLU A 215 -15.45 -0.70 30.45
CA GLU A 215 -14.55 -0.55 31.60
C GLU A 215 -14.10 -1.94 32.11
N PRO A 216 -12.97 -2.47 31.61
CA PRO A 216 -12.33 -3.65 32.15
C PRO A 216 -11.51 -3.28 33.40
N THR A 217 -11.86 -3.84 34.56
CA THR A 217 -11.17 -3.60 35.84
C THR A 217 -10.96 -4.91 36.59
N GLY A 218 -9.69 -5.33 36.73
CA GLY A 218 -9.34 -6.52 37.50
C GLY A 218 -9.99 -7.79 36.93
N ASP A 219 -10.94 -8.34 37.67
CA ASP A 219 -11.71 -9.55 37.35
C ASP A 219 -13.06 -9.27 36.67
N THR A 220 -13.42 -8.00 36.49
CA THR A 220 -14.74 -7.57 36.03
C THR A 220 -14.62 -6.70 34.79
N TRP A 221 -15.49 -6.91 33.80
CA TRP A 221 -15.61 -6.06 32.63
C TRP A 221 -17.05 -5.61 32.44
N THR A 222 -17.25 -4.29 32.55
CA THR A 222 -18.55 -3.66 32.41
C THR A 222 -18.68 -2.95 31.06
N VAL A 223 -19.76 -3.20 30.32
CA VAL A 223 -20.13 -2.48 29.10
C VAL A 223 -21.49 -1.84 29.31
N ILE A 224 -21.60 -0.55 29.01
CA ILE A 224 -22.82 0.23 29.21
C ILE A 224 -23.23 0.85 27.86
N VAL A 225 -24.48 0.64 27.46
CA VAL A 225 -25.14 1.33 26.36
C VAL A 225 -26.19 2.24 26.98
N ASP A 226 -25.99 3.55 26.88
CA ASP A 226 -26.91 4.53 27.46
C ASP A 226 -28.23 4.61 26.66
N PRO A 227 -29.30 5.17 27.26
CA PRO A 227 -30.52 5.48 26.52
C PRO A 227 -30.24 6.39 25.31
N VAL A 228 -30.97 6.14 24.22
CA VAL A 228 -30.85 6.93 23.01
C VAL A 228 -31.28 8.38 23.24
N GLU A 229 -30.48 9.31 22.72
CA GLU A 229 -30.75 10.74 22.64
C GLU A 229 -31.26 11.10 21.24
N GLY A 230 -32.31 11.91 21.15
CA GLY A 230 -32.96 12.23 19.88
C GLY A 230 -34.05 11.21 19.51
N HIS A 231 -34.49 11.26 18.24
CA HIS A 231 -35.55 10.41 17.73
C HIS A 231 -35.51 10.38 16.20
N CYS A 232 -35.59 9.19 15.61
CA CYS A 232 -35.74 9.02 14.18
C CYS A 232 -36.90 8.05 13.89
N ASN A 233 -37.90 8.48 13.13
CA ASN A 233 -39.05 7.65 12.78
C ASN A 233 -38.69 6.39 11.97
N ALA A 234 -37.55 6.40 11.28
CA ALA A 234 -37.08 5.27 10.45
C ALA A 234 -36.36 4.18 11.25
N LEU A 235 -35.99 4.44 12.50
CA LEU A 235 -35.24 3.51 13.35
C LEU A 235 -36.18 2.74 14.29
N PRO A 236 -35.89 1.45 14.57
CA PRO A 236 -36.75 0.64 15.43
C PRO A 236 -36.66 1.09 16.89
N ALA A 237 -37.79 1.11 17.60
CA ALA A 237 -37.82 1.48 19.03
C ALA A 237 -37.16 0.43 19.94
N MET A 238 -37.12 -0.83 19.48
CA MET A 238 -36.54 -1.97 20.18
C MET A 238 -35.31 -2.46 19.42
N ARG A 239 -34.26 -2.86 20.14
CA ARG A 239 -33.01 -3.36 19.57
C ARG A 239 -32.45 -4.51 20.40
N SER A 240 -32.03 -5.56 19.71
CA SER A 240 -31.19 -6.62 20.28
C SER A 240 -29.72 -6.26 20.15
N TYR A 241 -28.92 -6.64 21.14
CA TYR A 241 -27.49 -6.40 21.18
C TYR A 241 -26.73 -7.71 21.29
N GLU A 242 -25.57 -7.77 20.63
CA GLU A 242 -24.53 -8.76 20.89
C GLU A 242 -23.27 -8.04 21.35
N ILE A 243 -22.88 -8.24 22.60
CA ILE A 243 -21.68 -7.64 23.18
C ILE A 243 -20.53 -8.63 23.02
N TRP A 244 -19.44 -8.18 22.39
CA TRP A 244 -18.21 -8.94 22.27
C TRP A 244 -17.16 -8.33 23.17
N LEU A 245 -16.66 -9.12 24.13
CA LEU A 245 -15.51 -8.77 24.94
C LEU A 245 -14.28 -9.40 24.28
N GLU A 246 -13.54 -8.59 23.53
CA GLU A 246 -12.45 -9.03 22.68
C GLU A 246 -11.15 -9.19 23.49
N GLY A 247 -10.49 -10.34 23.44
CA GLY A 247 -9.32 -10.60 24.29
C GLY A 247 -9.66 -10.86 25.77
N SER A 248 -10.89 -11.28 26.08
CA SER A 248 -11.27 -11.64 27.44
C SER A 248 -10.80 -13.04 27.80
N THR A 249 -10.68 -13.33 29.10
CA THR A 249 -10.73 -14.71 29.60
C THR A 249 -12.16 -15.23 29.57
N GLU A 250 -12.35 -16.54 29.81
CA GLU A 250 -13.68 -17.12 29.96
C GLU A 250 -14.32 -16.64 31.27
N PRO A 251 -15.48 -15.96 31.23
CA PRO A 251 -16.17 -15.51 32.44
C PRO A 251 -16.79 -16.68 33.20
N VAL A 252 -16.86 -16.55 34.52
CA VAL A 252 -17.61 -17.44 35.41
C VAL A 252 -19.07 -16.99 35.57
N GLU A 253 -19.34 -15.71 35.35
CA GLU A 253 -20.68 -15.12 35.44
C GLU A 253 -20.80 -13.96 34.45
N VAL A 254 -21.99 -13.83 33.84
CA VAL A 254 -22.38 -12.66 33.06
C VAL A 254 -23.78 -12.21 33.48
N LEU A 255 -23.88 -10.92 33.81
CA LEU A 255 -25.13 -10.25 34.17
C LEU A 255 -25.51 -9.25 33.08
N VAL A 256 -26.80 -9.22 32.74
CA VAL A 256 -27.41 -8.17 31.91
C VAL A 256 -28.46 -7.46 32.75
N ASN A 257 -28.28 -6.17 32.99
CA ASN A 257 -29.12 -5.35 33.87
C ASN A 257 -29.31 -5.99 35.26
N GLY A 258 -28.25 -6.62 35.78
CA GLY A 258 -28.24 -7.30 37.08
C GLY A 258 -28.84 -8.71 37.10
N ALA A 259 -29.34 -9.22 35.97
CA ALA A 259 -29.88 -10.57 35.86
C ALA A 259 -28.87 -11.51 35.16
N PRO A 260 -28.63 -12.73 35.67
CA PRO A 260 -27.79 -13.71 34.99
C PRO A 260 -28.34 -14.07 33.61
N VAL A 261 -27.44 -14.18 32.62
CA VAL A 261 -27.78 -14.60 31.25
C VAL A 261 -26.88 -15.74 30.81
N ALA A 262 -27.20 -16.36 29.67
CA ALA A 262 -26.28 -17.28 28.99
C ALA A 262 -25.30 -16.49 28.11
N TRP A 263 -24.06 -16.97 28.00
CA TRP A 263 -23.01 -16.42 27.14
C TRP A 263 -22.27 -17.56 26.41
N ARG A 264 -21.46 -17.20 25.42
CA ARG A 264 -20.55 -18.10 24.72
C ARG A 264 -19.14 -17.56 24.81
N TYR A 265 -18.16 -18.43 25.05
CA TYR A 265 -16.74 -18.11 24.94
C TYR A 265 -16.11 -18.83 23.75
N ASP A 266 -15.38 -18.10 22.92
CA ASP A 266 -14.55 -18.63 21.84
C ASP A 266 -13.08 -18.52 22.23
N ALA A 267 -12.50 -19.65 22.65
CA ALA A 267 -11.11 -19.72 23.06
C ALA A 267 -10.11 -19.49 21.92
N ALA A 268 -10.50 -19.72 20.66
CA ALA A 268 -9.61 -19.52 19.52
C ALA A 268 -9.40 -18.04 19.20
N THR A 269 -10.43 -17.21 19.45
CA THR A 269 -10.40 -15.75 19.22
C THR A 269 -10.31 -14.93 20.52
N LEU A 270 -10.25 -15.61 21.68
CA LEU A 270 -10.30 -15.02 23.02
C LEU A 270 -11.49 -14.07 23.18
N ARG A 271 -12.69 -14.51 22.79
CA ARG A 271 -13.87 -13.66 22.73
C ARG A 271 -15.02 -14.21 23.56
N THR A 272 -15.54 -13.38 24.47
CA THR A 272 -16.86 -13.62 25.07
C THR A 272 -17.95 -12.95 24.24
N ILE A 273 -19.04 -13.68 23.98
CA ILE A 273 -20.19 -13.25 23.18
C ILE A 273 -21.45 -13.33 24.05
N ILE A 274 -22.14 -12.19 24.19
CA ILE A 274 -23.29 -12.03 25.08
C ILE A 274 -24.45 -11.47 24.25
N SER A 275 -25.51 -12.24 24.09
CA SER A 275 -26.68 -11.84 23.30
C SER A 275 -27.83 -11.42 24.22
N THR A 276 -28.55 -10.37 23.82
CA THR A 276 -29.73 -9.88 24.52
C THR A 276 -30.99 -10.10 23.68
N ALA A 277 -32.13 -10.31 24.34
CA ALA A 277 -33.43 -10.17 23.69
C ALA A 277 -33.64 -8.69 23.24
N PRO A 278 -34.61 -8.39 22.37
CA PRO A 278 -34.91 -7.00 22.02
C PRO A 278 -35.25 -6.15 23.25
N LEU A 279 -34.51 -5.05 23.44
CA LEU A 279 -34.66 -4.09 24.53
C LEU A 279 -35.09 -2.72 23.99
N SER A 280 -35.82 -1.95 24.79
CA SER A 280 -36.15 -0.57 24.43
C SER A 280 -34.89 0.27 24.41
N LYS A 281 -34.64 1.00 23.31
CA LYS A 281 -33.49 1.93 23.21
C LYS A 281 -33.59 3.11 24.18
N LYS A 282 -34.75 3.32 24.82
CA LYS A 282 -34.94 4.36 25.85
C LYS A 282 -34.47 3.95 27.25
N LEU A 283 -34.01 2.71 27.42
CA LEU A 283 -33.47 2.20 28.67
C LEU A 283 -31.99 1.88 28.49
N ALA A 284 -31.20 2.08 29.54
CA ALA A 284 -29.81 1.67 29.54
C ALA A 284 -29.70 0.13 29.51
N LEU A 285 -28.69 -0.36 28.81
CA LEU A 285 -28.22 -1.73 28.89
C LEU A 285 -26.87 -1.72 29.61
N MET A 286 -26.77 -2.48 30.70
CA MET A 286 -25.52 -2.74 31.41
C MET A 286 -25.20 -4.22 31.34
N VAL A 287 -24.02 -4.55 30.84
CA VAL A 287 -23.47 -5.90 30.81
C VAL A 287 -22.27 -5.94 31.74
N GLU A 288 -22.23 -6.92 32.64
CA GLU A 288 -21.11 -7.13 33.55
C GLU A 288 -20.66 -8.59 33.44
N ALA A 289 -19.41 -8.81 33.03
CA ALA A 289 -18.79 -10.13 32.97
C ALA A 289 -17.72 -10.23 34.06
N ARG A 290 -17.73 -11.33 34.82
CA ARG A 290 -16.76 -11.59 35.90
C ARG A 290 -15.99 -12.87 35.62
N ALA A 291 -14.68 -12.86 35.82
CA ALA A 291 -13.81 -14.03 35.73
C ALA A 291 -13.33 -14.48 37.12
N ALA A 292 -12.79 -15.69 37.20
CA ALA A 292 -12.18 -16.19 38.45
C ALA A 292 -10.85 -15.48 38.80
N GLY A 293 -10.24 -14.83 37.81
CA GLY A 293 -9.02 -14.03 37.93
C GLY A 293 -9.13 -12.81 37.01
N ALA A 294 -8.02 -12.37 36.40
CA ALA A 294 -8.08 -11.26 35.47
C ALA A 294 -9.07 -11.53 34.30
N ILE A 295 -9.94 -10.56 34.00
CA ILE A 295 -10.92 -10.68 32.91
C ILE A 295 -10.30 -10.50 31.52
N VAL A 296 -9.07 -9.96 31.46
CA VAL A 296 -8.31 -9.74 30.22
C VAL A 296 -7.29 -10.88 30.06
N ALA A 297 -7.33 -11.57 28.92
CA ALA A 297 -6.44 -12.69 28.59
C ALA A 297 -5.16 -12.27 27.85
N LEU A 298 -5.04 -10.99 27.50
CA LEU A 298 -3.93 -10.47 26.70
C LEU A 298 -2.71 -10.15 27.56
N GLY A 299 -1.52 -10.20 26.95
CA GLY A 299 -0.26 -9.89 27.61
C GLY A 299 0.92 -10.61 26.97
N GLU A 300 2.07 -10.64 27.66
CA GLU A 300 3.33 -11.16 27.14
C GLU A 300 3.24 -12.63 26.68
N ALA A 301 2.55 -13.48 27.43
CA ALA A 301 2.40 -14.90 27.06
C ALA A 301 1.63 -15.10 25.75
N HIS A 302 0.55 -14.33 25.56
CA HIS A 302 -0.23 -14.33 24.30
C HIS A 302 0.60 -13.77 23.15
N ASN A 303 1.26 -12.63 23.36
CA ASN A 303 2.15 -12.03 22.37
C ASN A 303 3.27 -13.01 21.95
N ALA A 304 3.89 -13.72 22.89
CA ALA A 304 4.92 -14.71 22.59
C ALA A 304 4.40 -15.87 21.72
N ALA A 305 3.14 -16.29 21.91
CA ALA A 305 2.51 -17.29 21.06
C ALA A 305 2.27 -16.76 19.63
N CYS A 306 1.80 -15.52 19.50
CA CYS A 306 1.66 -14.84 18.20
C CYS A 306 3.01 -14.72 17.48
N VAL A 307 4.04 -14.20 18.17
CA VAL A 307 5.42 -14.10 17.66
C VAL A 307 5.91 -15.45 17.16
N THR A 308 5.76 -16.50 17.98
CA THR A 308 6.20 -17.85 17.63
C THR A 308 5.50 -18.38 16.38
N SER A 309 4.20 -18.13 16.24
CA SER A 309 3.44 -18.53 15.05
C SER A 309 3.95 -17.84 13.79
N ASP A 310 4.13 -16.52 13.86
CA ASP A 310 4.59 -15.70 12.74
C ASP A 310 6.02 -16.09 12.32
N VAL A 311 6.94 -16.22 13.28
CA VAL A 311 8.34 -16.64 13.01
C VAL A 311 8.38 -18.03 12.38
N ARG A 312 7.55 -18.96 12.85
CA ARG A 312 7.46 -20.28 12.21
C ARG A 312 7.01 -20.17 10.76
N GLN A 313 6.05 -19.30 10.45
CA GLN A 313 5.55 -19.11 9.10
C GLN A 313 6.60 -18.48 8.17
N LEU A 314 7.29 -17.44 8.64
CA LEU A 314 8.40 -16.81 7.92
C LEU A 314 9.51 -17.81 7.57
N LEU A 315 9.79 -18.76 8.46
CA LEU A 315 10.84 -19.76 8.28
C LEU A 315 10.36 -21.08 7.62
N ARG A 316 9.09 -21.20 7.19
CA ARG A 316 8.52 -22.45 6.62
C ARG A 316 9.25 -22.95 5.38
N GLY A 317 9.73 -22.04 4.53
CA GLY A 317 10.52 -22.40 3.33
C GLY A 317 11.83 -23.15 3.65
N SER A 318 12.24 -23.18 4.92
CA SER A 318 13.42 -23.91 5.42
C SER A 318 13.08 -25.29 6.01
N ALA A 319 11.95 -25.89 5.64
CA ALA A 319 11.49 -27.18 6.16
C ALA A 319 12.56 -28.28 6.04
N GLY A 320 12.83 -29.01 7.13
CA GLY A 320 13.87 -30.06 7.20
C GLY A 320 15.14 -29.66 7.94
N THR A 321 15.18 -28.46 8.51
CA THR A 321 16.34 -27.94 9.25
C THR A 321 16.31 -28.28 10.76
N PRO A 322 17.48 -28.44 11.43
CA PRO A 322 17.60 -28.94 12.82
C PRO A 322 16.91 -28.12 13.93
N TRP A 323 16.34 -26.96 13.61
CA TRP A 323 15.69 -26.05 14.55
C TRP A 323 14.16 -26.18 14.58
N TYR A 324 13.57 -27.02 13.71
CA TYR A 324 12.12 -27.27 13.70
C TYR A 324 11.66 -27.86 15.04
N GLY A 325 10.81 -27.15 15.77
CA GLY A 325 10.27 -27.55 17.08
C GLY A 325 10.99 -26.98 18.31
N LYS A 326 12.05 -26.19 18.15
CA LYS A 326 12.71 -25.46 19.26
C LYS A 326 12.00 -24.13 19.57
N PRO A 327 12.17 -23.55 20.77
CA PRO A 327 11.84 -22.15 21.04
C PRO A 327 12.58 -21.24 20.04
N LEU A 328 11.87 -20.24 19.50
CA LEU A 328 12.39 -19.29 18.51
C LEU A 328 12.45 -17.90 19.14
N ASP A 329 13.31 -17.76 20.15
CA ASP A 329 13.64 -16.45 20.74
C ASP A 329 14.66 -15.70 19.86
N ALA A 330 15.02 -14.49 20.29
CA ALA A 330 15.95 -13.63 19.56
C ALA A 330 17.31 -14.29 19.28
N ASP A 331 17.92 -14.94 20.27
CA ASP A 331 19.24 -15.54 20.13
C ASP A 331 19.18 -16.77 19.20
N ALA A 332 18.12 -17.58 19.31
CA ALA A 332 17.88 -18.71 18.43
C ALA A 332 17.70 -18.28 16.96
N VAL A 333 16.94 -17.20 16.70
CA VAL A 333 16.72 -16.67 15.35
C VAL A 333 18.00 -16.05 14.77
N LEU A 334 18.76 -15.31 15.56
CA LEU A 334 20.03 -14.71 15.12
C LEU A 334 21.07 -15.78 14.73
N ALA A 335 21.11 -16.90 15.47
CA ALA A 335 22.02 -18.02 15.24
C ALA A 335 21.69 -18.84 13.98
N LEU A 336 20.54 -18.61 13.33
CA LEU A 336 20.19 -19.30 12.08
C LEU A 336 21.17 -18.91 10.95
N PRO A 337 21.47 -19.83 10.01
CA PRO A 337 22.12 -19.44 8.76
C PRO A 337 21.23 -18.46 7.98
N GLU A 338 21.80 -17.77 6.99
CA GLU A 338 20.98 -16.94 6.09
C GLU A 338 19.99 -17.80 5.32
N VAL A 339 18.71 -17.57 5.58
CA VAL A 339 17.56 -18.26 5.00
C VAL A 339 16.45 -17.25 4.69
N PRO A 340 15.61 -17.53 3.69
CA PRO A 340 14.32 -16.84 3.50
C PRO A 340 13.61 -16.45 4.80
N GLY A 341 13.22 -15.18 4.91
CA GLY A 341 12.44 -14.65 6.04
C GLY A 341 13.21 -14.44 7.35
N LYS A 342 14.53 -14.69 7.41
CA LYS A 342 15.31 -14.50 8.65
C LYS A 342 15.27 -13.06 9.15
N GLN A 343 15.41 -12.07 8.28
CA GLN A 343 15.40 -10.64 8.65
C GLN A 343 14.05 -10.23 9.24
N ASP A 344 12.95 -10.65 8.62
CA ASP A 344 11.60 -10.42 9.17
C ASP A 344 11.40 -11.18 10.48
N ALA A 345 11.96 -12.38 10.62
CA ALA A 345 11.93 -13.14 11.87
C ALA A 345 12.69 -12.42 12.99
N ILE A 346 13.85 -11.81 12.70
CA ILE A 346 14.62 -10.98 13.66
C ILE A 346 13.76 -9.79 14.11
N ALA A 347 13.15 -9.07 13.17
CA ALA A 347 12.25 -7.96 13.50
C ALA A 347 11.07 -8.43 14.35
N ARG A 348 10.51 -9.61 14.02
CA ARG A 348 9.32 -10.16 14.67
C ARG A 348 9.55 -10.60 16.11
N VAL A 349 10.75 -11.11 16.43
CA VAL A 349 11.18 -11.41 17.82
C VAL A 349 11.64 -10.16 18.58
N GLY A 350 11.47 -8.96 17.99
CA GLY A 350 11.77 -7.69 18.65
C GLY A 350 13.18 -7.17 18.42
N GLY A 351 13.91 -7.68 17.42
CA GLY A 351 15.19 -7.13 16.98
C GLY A 351 15.03 -5.83 16.17
N PRO A 352 16.15 -5.16 15.84
CA PRO A 352 16.11 -3.99 14.99
C PRO A 352 15.84 -4.38 13.55
N PHE A 353 15.32 -3.43 12.76
CA PHE A 353 15.04 -3.62 11.34
C PHE A 353 15.15 -2.28 10.62
N ALA A 354 15.28 -2.33 9.29
CA ALA A 354 15.33 -1.14 8.47
C ALA A 354 14.31 -1.17 7.34
N ARG A 355 13.94 0.03 6.87
CA ARG A 355 13.15 0.23 5.67
C ARG A 355 13.61 1.47 4.94
N PHE A 356 13.70 1.37 3.62
CA PHE A 356 13.90 2.52 2.76
C PHE A 356 12.57 2.99 2.15
N ILE A 357 12.31 4.29 2.25
CA ILE A 357 11.20 4.97 1.57
C ILE A 357 11.82 5.84 0.47
N PRO A 358 11.72 5.43 -0.82
CA PRO A 358 12.17 6.27 -1.91
C PRO A 358 11.19 7.42 -2.16
N PHE A 359 11.71 8.58 -2.55
CA PHE A 359 10.90 9.75 -2.88
C PHE A 359 10.87 9.95 -4.39
N THR A 360 9.67 9.94 -4.96
CA THR A 360 9.46 10.05 -6.40
C THR A 360 8.64 11.27 -6.78
N THR A 361 7.91 11.89 -5.84
CA THR A 361 7.22 13.16 -6.16
C THR A 361 8.24 14.27 -6.33
N HIS A 362 7.93 15.26 -7.17
CA HIS A 362 8.84 16.39 -7.40
C HIS A 362 9.17 17.14 -6.11
N GLU A 363 8.17 17.38 -5.24
CA GLU A 363 8.34 18.11 -3.99
C GLU A 363 9.30 17.41 -3.02
N GLU A 364 9.15 16.10 -2.85
CA GLU A 364 9.99 15.32 -1.95
C GLU A 364 11.37 15.08 -2.55
N ALA A 365 11.43 14.64 -3.80
CA ALA A 365 12.68 14.33 -4.49
C ALA A 365 13.60 15.56 -4.58
N SER A 366 13.04 16.77 -4.71
CA SER A 366 13.81 18.03 -4.70
C SER A 366 14.44 18.36 -3.35
N GLN A 367 13.91 17.79 -2.25
CA GLN A 367 14.52 17.92 -0.92
C GLN A 367 15.54 16.80 -0.69
N GLN A 368 15.17 15.57 -1.04
CA GLN A 368 16.00 14.37 -0.91
C GLN A 368 15.40 13.19 -1.68
N LEU A 369 16.21 12.21 -2.08
CA LEU A 369 15.77 11.08 -2.91
C LEU A 369 15.15 9.92 -2.12
N GLY A 370 15.15 10.00 -0.80
CA GLY A 370 14.52 9.01 0.06
C GLY A 370 14.98 9.15 1.51
N ARG A 371 14.59 8.15 2.32
CA ARG A 371 14.83 8.11 3.76
C ARG A 371 14.87 6.67 4.24
N VAL A 372 15.75 6.36 5.17
CA VAL A 372 15.77 5.08 5.90
C VAL A 372 15.14 5.27 7.27
N ILE A 373 14.18 4.42 7.60
CA ILE A 373 13.63 4.27 8.95
C ILE A 373 14.28 3.06 9.57
N VAL A 374 14.79 3.22 10.80
CA VAL A 374 15.41 2.16 11.58
C VAL A 374 14.60 1.93 12.84
N GLY A 375 13.96 0.76 12.93
CA GLY A 375 13.27 0.31 14.13
C GLY A 375 14.27 -0.18 15.17
N ALA A 376 14.12 0.26 16.42
CA ALA A 376 14.97 -0.16 17.53
C ALA A 376 14.51 -1.50 18.15
N PRO A 377 15.40 -2.22 18.85
CA PRO A 377 15.03 -3.43 19.57
C PRO A 377 13.94 -3.17 20.62
N ALA A 378 12.94 -4.05 20.67
CA ALA A 378 11.79 -3.97 21.56
C ALA A 378 12.17 -4.06 23.04
N ASP A 379 13.28 -4.71 23.36
CA ASP A 379 13.81 -4.88 24.72
C ASP A 379 14.72 -3.71 25.16
N GLY A 380 14.90 -2.69 24.30
CA GLY A 380 15.75 -1.53 24.57
C GLY A 380 17.24 -1.84 24.56
N SER A 381 17.65 -3.03 24.12
CA SER A 381 19.07 -3.40 24.02
C SER A 381 19.80 -2.56 22.95
N PRO A 382 21.09 -2.27 23.16
CA PRO A 382 21.84 -1.47 22.20
C PRO A 382 22.12 -2.24 20.91
N TYR A 383 22.15 -1.51 19.80
CA TYR A 383 22.51 -2.00 18.48
C TYR A 383 23.38 -0.97 17.73
N ASP A 384 24.04 -1.41 16.68
CA ASP A 384 24.74 -0.53 15.73
C ASP A 384 23.98 -0.52 14.40
N VAL A 385 23.94 0.63 13.74
CA VAL A 385 23.44 0.76 12.37
C VAL A 385 24.38 1.61 11.53
N GLU A 386 24.70 1.12 10.35
CA GLU A 386 25.38 1.83 9.28
C GLU A 386 24.45 1.91 8.08
N VAL A 387 24.08 3.13 7.69
CA VAL A 387 23.27 3.41 6.50
C VAL A 387 24.17 4.00 5.43
N GLN A 388 24.36 3.27 4.33
CA GLN A 388 25.08 3.73 3.16
C GLN A 388 24.10 4.07 2.04
N PHE A 389 23.98 5.35 1.69
CA PHE A 389 23.22 5.79 0.53
C PHE A 389 24.12 5.79 -0.71
N ILE A 390 23.62 5.26 -1.82
CA ILE A 390 24.32 5.17 -3.09
C ILE A 390 23.48 5.89 -4.16
N LEU A 391 23.98 7.01 -4.64
CA LEU A 391 23.40 7.75 -5.76
C LEU A 391 23.97 7.25 -7.07
N HIS A 392 23.12 6.69 -7.91
CA HIS A 392 23.42 6.38 -9.29
C HIS A 392 23.03 7.57 -10.17
N ARG A 393 24.00 8.45 -10.39
CA ARG A 393 23.89 9.62 -11.26
C ARG A 393 25.20 9.80 -12.02
N GLY A 394 25.18 9.56 -13.33
CA GLY A 394 26.40 9.57 -14.13
C GLY A 394 27.14 8.22 -14.16
N PRO A 395 28.39 8.19 -14.65
CA PRO A 395 29.15 6.95 -14.85
C PRO A 395 29.74 6.36 -13.55
N THR A 396 29.82 7.15 -12.47
CA THR A 396 30.38 6.72 -11.19
C THR A 396 29.39 7.01 -10.06
N PRO A 397 28.92 5.99 -9.33
CA PRO A 397 28.04 6.22 -8.19
C PRO A 397 28.71 7.05 -7.10
N ARG A 398 27.91 7.86 -6.40
CA ARG A 398 28.35 8.60 -5.21
C ARG A 398 27.80 7.91 -3.97
N THR A 399 28.61 7.82 -2.94
CA THR A 399 28.27 7.09 -1.72
C THR A 399 28.46 7.98 -0.50
N GLU A 400 27.48 7.98 0.39
CA GLU A 400 27.52 8.68 1.68
C GLU A 400 27.06 7.73 2.78
N THR A 401 27.69 7.81 3.96
CA THR A 401 27.45 6.86 5.05
C THR A 401 27.13 7.57 6.36
N VAL A 402 26.05 7.15 7.02
CA VAL A 402 25.66 7.58 8.35
C VAL A 402 25.74 6.40 9.32
N ARG A 403 26.30 6.62 10.52
CA ARG A 403 26.49 5.59 11.54
C ARG A 403 25.89 6.01 12.87
N HIS A 404 25.17 5.10 13.51
CA HIS A 404 24.78 5.20 14.91
C HIS A 404 25.29 3.96 15.64
N MET A 405 26.22 4.15 16.57
CA MET A 405 26.84 3.06 17.32
C MET A 405 26.25 2.98 18.73
N ARG A 406 26.00 1.76 19.21
CA ARG A 406 25.48 1.42 20.53
C ARG A 406 24.25 2.22 20.92
N THR A 407 23.41 2.50 19.94
CA THR A 407 22.17 3.26 20.14
C THR A 407 21.06 2.32 20.62
N THR A 408 20.10 2.88 21.35
CA THR A 408 18.87 2.19 21.78
C THR A 408 17.62 2.84 21.19
N ALA A 409 17.78 3.93 20.43
CA ALA A 409 16.69 4.69 19.84
C ALA A 409 16.41 4.23 18.40
N ALA A 410 15.19 4.46 17.93
CA ALA A 410 14.88 4.41 16.51
C ALA A 410 15.52 5.60 15.80
N HIS A 411 15.79 5.48 14.51
CA HIS A 411 16.39 6.55 13.70
C HIS A 411 15.62 6.77 12.42
N VAL A 412 15.58 8.03 12.02
CA VAL A 412 15.12 8.47 10.71
C VAL A 412 16.30 9.12 10.02
N VAL A 413 16.83 8.49 8.98
CA VAL A 413 18.06 8.90 8.29
C VAL A 413 17.72 9.33 6.87
N ASP A 414 17.99 10.59 6.56
CA ASP A 414 17.73 11.17 5.23
C ASP A 414 18.82 10.85 4.23
N ALA A 415 18.42 10.55 3.00
CA ALA A 415 19.37 10.45 1.91
C ALA A 415 19.99 11.84 1.67
N PRO A 416 21.33 11.98 1.65
CA PRO A 416 22.00 13.28 1.46
C PRO A 416 22.03 13.72 -0.01
N PHE A 417 21.15 13.18 -0.84
CA PHE A 417 21.07 13.42 -2.26
C PHE A 417 19.66 13.88 -2.60
N ALA A 418 19.52 14.89 -3.45
CA ALA A 418 18.25 15.39 -3.97
C ALA A 418 18.24 15.34 -5.50
N PHE A 419 17.06 15.29 -6.09
CA PHE A 419 16.85 15.49 -7.52
C PHE A 419 17.47 16.82 -7.97
N ASP A 420 18.22 16.79 -9.06
CA ASP A 420 19.00 17.94 -9.55
C ASP A 420 18.28 18.81 -10.58
N GLY A 421 17.00 18.54 -10.86
CA GLY A 421 16.22 19.30 -11.84
C GLY A 421 16.48 18.89 -13.29
N VAL A 422 17.31 17.86 -13.55
CA VAL A 422 17.67 17.45 -14.91
C VAL A 422 16.97 16.15 -15.30
N LEU A 423 16.36 16.14 -16.49
CA LEU A 423 15.64 14.98 -17.05
C LEU A 423 16.60 13.90 -17.58
N HIS A 424 17.30 13.22 -16.67
CA HIS A 424 18.08 12.03 -16.97
C HIS A 424 17.82 10.95 -15.92
N THR A 425 18.08 9.70 -16.31
CA THR A 425 17.90 8.55 -15.43
C THR A 425 18.81 8.67 -14.21
N GLN A 426 18.21 8.63 -13.03
CA GLN A 426 18.93 8.62 -11.75
C GLN A 426 18.18 7.79 -10.72
N SER A 427 18.89 7.17 -9.79
CA SER A 427 18.28 6.40 -8.69
C SER A 427 19.10 6.52 -7.41
N CYS A 428 18.45 6.23 -6.29
CA CYS A 428 19.09 6.14 -4.98
C CYS A 428 18.85 4.74 -4.40
N GLU A 429 19.91 4.16 -3.87
CA GLU A 429 19.89 2.91 -3.12
C GLU A 429 20.30 3.18 -1.67
N ALA A 430 19.91 2.29 -0.77
CA ALA A 430 20.35 2.26 0.61
C ALA A 430 20.82 0.85 0.97
N GLU A 431 22.06 0.73 1.42
CA GLU A 431 22.59 -0.48 2.04
C GLU A 431 22.66 -0.23 3.56
N VAL A 432 21.89 -0.99 4.33
CA VAL A 432 21.77 -0.82 5.77
C VAL A 432 22.36 -2.04 6.47
N THR A 433 23.46 -1.84 7.19
CA THR A 433 24.08 -2.88 8.02
C THR A 433 23.67 -2.68 9.47
N LEU A 434 22.99 -3.68 10.03
CA LEU A 434 22.57 -3.72 11.42
C LEU A 434 23.46 -4.70 12.19
N THR A 435 23.87 -4.33 13.41
CA THR A 435 24.55 -5.23 14.33
C THR A 435 23.83 -5.26 15.65
N TRP A 436 23.37 -6.45 16.04
CA TRP A 436 22.61 -6.65 17.27
C TRP A 436 23.06 -7.95 17.95
N ARG A 437 23.30 -7.88 19.27
CA ARG A 437 23.79 -9.02 20.07
C ARG A 437 25.02 -9.73 19.47
N GLY A 438 25.90 -8.97 18.81
CA GLY A 438 27.14 -9.48 18.21
C GLY A 438 26.98 -10.15 16.84
N VAL A 439 25.77 -10.13 16.26
CA VAL A 439 25.50 -10.63 14.90
C VAL A 439 25.20 -9.45 13.98
N SER A 440 25.83 -9.44 12.80
CA SER A 440 25.64 -8.39 11.79
C SER A 440 24.99 -8.95 10.53
N TRP A 441 24.09 -8.18 9.93
CA TRP A 441 23.50 -8.46 8.62
C TRP A 441 23.28 -7.16 7.86
N THR A 442 23.15 -7.29 6.54
CA THR A 442 23.01 -6.15 5.63
C THR A 442 21.76 -6.31 4.78
N GLU A 443 20.91 -5.29 4.77
CA GLU A 443 19.73 -5.19 3.93
C GLU A 443 19.98 -4.17 2.82
N ARG A 444 19.63 -4.53 1.58
CA ARG A 444 19.78 -3.66 0.41
C ARG A 444 18.42 -3.25 -0.09
N PHE A 445 18.25 -1.95 -0.28
CA PHE A 445 17.03 -1.34 -0.78
C PHE A 445 17.35 -0.52 -2.03
N SER A 446 16.58 -0.70 -3.09
CA SER A 446 16.69 0.10 -4.31
C SER A 446 15.43 0.92 -4.52
N GLY A 447 15.59 2.23 -4.69
CA GLY A 447 14.52 3.11 -5.16
C GLY A 447 14.25 2.91 -6.65
N PRO A 448 13.07 3.32 -7.14
CA PRO A 448 12.80 3.31 -8.58
C PRO A 448 13.73 4.28 -9.31
N SER A 449 13.96 4.03 -10.59
CA SER A 449 14.64 5.00 -11.45
C SER A 449 13.73 6.21 -11.70
N LEU A 450 14.21 7.40 -11.37
CA LEU A 450 13.60 8.63 -11.85
C LEU A 450 13.87 8.75 -13.35
N PHE A 451 12.87 9.18 -14.11
CA PHE A 451 12.88 9.24 -15.57
C PHE A 451 13.33 7.91 -16.20
N PRO A 452 12.57 6.81 -16.00
CA PRO A 452 12.97 5.46 -16.41
C PRO A 452 12.96 5.23 -17.93
N THR A 453 12.59 6.24 -18.71
CA THR A 453 12.45 6.22 -20.17
C THR A 453 13.01 7.51 -20.75
N ILE A 454 13.27 7.54 -22.05
CA ILE A 454 13.70 8.76 -22.75
C ILE A 454 12.61 9.85 -22.57
N PRO A 455 12.93 10.96 -21.89
CA PRO A 455 11.96 11.96 -21.44
C PRO A 455 11.74 13.08 -22.48
N ALA A 456 12.46 13.07 -23.59
CA ALA A 456 12.36 14.08 -24.65
C ALA A 456 12.46 13.43 -26.03
N TRP A 457 11.50 13.78 -26.89
CA TRP A 457 11.39 13.30 -28.26
C TRP A 457 11.03 14.46 -29.19
N TYR A 458 11.47 14.37 -30.43
CA TYR A 458 10.97 15.15 -31.56
C TYR A 458 10.12 14.21 -32.41
N ALA A 459 8.95 14.64 -32.86
CA ALA A 459 8.14 13.84 -33.76
C ALA A 459 7.50 14.67 -34.89
N VAL A 460 7.36 14.05 -36.05
CA VAL A 460 6.66 14.61 -37.22
C VAL A 460 5.97 13.47 -37.97
N ALA A 461 4.83 13.72 -38.59
CA ALA A 461 4.18 12.74 -39.45
C ALA A 461 3.71 13.34 -40.76
N PHE A 462 3.71 12.50 -41.80
CA PHE A 462 3.38 12.85 -43.17
C PHE A 462 2.30 11.90 -43.70
N PRO A 463 1.47 12.34 -44.67
CA PRO A 463 0.76 11.42 -45.54
C PRO A 463 1.72 10.38 -46.13
N ALA A 464 1.30 9.13 -46.21
CA ALA A 464 2.20 8.04 -46.63
C ALA A 464 2.82 8.26 -48.02
N GLU A 465 2.09 8.88 -48.96
CA GLU A 465 2.61 9.22 -50.30
C GLU A 465 3.68 10.34 -50.32
N GLU A 466 3.74 11.17 -49.27
CA GLU A 466 4.65 12.31 -49.16
C GLU A 466 5.80 12.06 -48.18
N ALA A 467 5.83 10.88 -47.55
CA ALA A 467 6.78 10.54 -46.50
C ALA A 467 8.22 10.49 -47.05
N PRO A 468 9.16 11.28 -46.49
CA PRO A 468 10.55 11.28 -46.92
C PRO A 468 11.27 9.98 -46.52
N ILE A 469 12.33 9.60 -47.22
CA ILE A 469 13.20 8.51 -46.74
C ILE A 469 13.88 8.92 -45.41
N PRO A 470 14.12 7.99 -44.46
CA PRO A 470 14.73 8.30 -43.16
C PRO A 470 16.00 9.15 -43.21
N ALA A 471 16.87 8.91 -44.20
CA ALA A 471 18.11 9.64 -44.36
C ALA A 471 17.91 11.15 -44.64
N ALA A 472 16.79 11.57 -45.24
CA ALA A 472 16.50 12.97 -45.53
C ALA A 472 16.14 13.77 -44.27
N LEU A 473 15.69 13.09 -43.21
CA LEU A 473 15.35 13.68 -41.92
C LEU A 473 16.57 13.91 -41.02
N LEU A 474 17.76 13.55 -41.49
CA LEU A 474 19.02 13.76 -40.79
C LEU A 474 19.92 14.70 -41.59
N THR A 475 20.61 15.59 -40.89
CA THR A 475 21.71 16.39 -41.46
C THR A 475 22.96 15.53 -41.64
N ALA A 476 23.96 16.05 -42.36
CA ALA A 476 25.20 15.31 -42.64
C ALA A 476 26.00 14.91 -41.38
N ASP A 477 25.85 15.66 -40.28
CA ASP A 477 26.41 15.34 -38.96
C ASP A 477 25.54 14.35 -38.16
N GLY A 478 24.42 13.88 -38.73
CA GLY A 478 23.49 12.96 -38.11
C GLY A 478 22.49 13.60 -37.14
N SER A 479 22.47 14.92 -36.99
CA SER A 479 21.42 15.63 -36.23
C SER A 479 20.07 15.54 -36.97
N VAL A 480 18.98 15.81 -36.25
CA VAL A 480 17.66 15.97 -36.85
C VAL A 480 17.65 17.17 -37.80
N ASN A 481 17.14 17.01 -39.02
CA ASN A 481 17.04 18.08 -39.99
C ASN A 481 16.00 19.13 -39.55
N PRO A 482 16.41 20.38 -39.26
CA PRO A 482 15.52 21.42 -38.74
C PRO A 482 14.56 21.98 -39.80
N ASP A 483 14.72 21.64 -41.07
CA ASP A 483 13.83 22.12 -42.15
C ASP A 483 12.44 21.47 -42.13
N PHE A 484 12.24 20.43 -41.31
CA PHE A 484 10.95 19.78 -41.09
C PHE A 484 10.25 20.31 -39.85
N ASP A 485 8.91 20.26 -39.83
CA ASP A 485 8.07 20.78 -38.75
C ASP A 485 7.99 19.80 -37.56
N TRP A 486 9.11 19.65 -36.85
CA TRP A 486 9.22 18.78 -35.68
C TRP A 486 8.44 19.33 -34.48
N HIS A 487 7.55 18.50 -33.95
CA HIS A 487 6.88 18.74 -32.69
C HIS A 487 7.73 18.21 -31.54
N THR A 488 7.94 19.02 -30.49
CA THR A 488 8.67 18.60 -29.29
C THR A 488 7.74 17.96 -28.28
N TYR A 489 8.05 16.72 -27.91
CA TYR A 489 7.40 15.94 -26.87
C TYR A 489 8.38 15.77 -25.71
N LYS A 490 8.30 16.67 -24.73
CA LYS A 490 9.13 16.63 -23.52
C LYS A 490 8.27 16.37 -22.30
N GLN A 491 8.74 15.50 -21.40
CA GLN A 491 8.11 15.28 -20.11
C GLN A 491 8.13 16.56 -19.29
N ASP A 492 6.94 17.05 -18.93
CA ASP A 492 6.77 18.26 -18.14
C ASP A 492 6.68 17.87 -16.66
N ILE A 493 7.73 18.18 -15.92
CA ILE A 493 7.85 17.88 -14.47
C ILE A 493 6.69 18.49 -13.68
N SER A 494 6.14 19.63 -14.11
CA SER A 494 5.03 20.30 -13.43
C SER A 494 3.68 19.58 -13.61
N ARG A 495 3.61 18.60 -14.53
CA ARG A 495 2.37 17.90 -14.90
C ARG A 495 2.37 16.41 -14.54
N ILE A 496 3.52 15.84 -14.18
CA ILE A 496 3.61 14.44 -13.74
C ILE A 496 3.43 14.36 -12.23
N PRO A 497 2.64 13.40 -11.71
CA PRO A 497 2.48 13.20 -10.28
C PRO A 497 3.75 12.64 -9.62
N ALA A 498 4.57 11.90 -10.37
CA ALA A 498 5.84 11.35 -9.89
C ALA A 498 6.91 11.29 -11.00
N LEU A 499 8.16 11.44 -10.59
CA LEU A 499 9.36 11.47 -11.45
C LEU A 499 9.74 10.08 -11.98
N ASP A 500 9.27 9.00 -11.37
CA ASP A 500 9.44 7.63 -11.85
C ASP A 500 8.38 7.23 -12.89
N GLU A 501 7.49 8.15 -13.30
CA GLU A 501 6.54 7.88 -14.37
C GLU A 501 7.23 7.75 -15.74
N PRO A 502 6.98 6.66 -16.49
CA PRO A 502 7.51 6.49 -17.84
C PRO A 502 6.85 7.47 -18.82
N HIS A 503 7.69 8.06 -19.68
CA HIS A 503 7.31 8.95 -20.76
C HIS A 503 7.16 8.22 -22.10
N SER A 504 6.27 8.75 -22.93
CA SER A 504 5.90 8.19 -24.22
C SER A 504 5.18 9.24 -25.05
N ILE A 505 5.30 9.15 -26.36
CA ILE A 505 4.57 10.02 -27.28
C ILE A 505 3.27 9.37 -27.74
N HIS A 506 2.26 10.21 -28.00
CA HIS A 506 0.98 9.80 -28.58
C HIS A 506 0.63 10.75 -29.73
N PHE A 507 0.69 10.24 -30.96
CA PHE A 507 0.43 11.04 -32.16
C PHE A 507 -1.02 11.53 -32.26
N ILE A 508 -1.96 10.91 -31.54
CA ILE A 508 -3.35 11.37 -31.52
C ILE A 508 -3.50 12.82 -31.04
N ARG A 509 -2.54 13.36 -30.29
CA ARG A 509 -2.60 14.75 -29.81
C ARG A 509 -2.49 15.77 -30.94
N ASP A 510 -1.68 15.47 -31.96
CA ASP A 510 -1.38 16.41 -33.05
C ASP A 510 -2.08 16.00 -34.37
N TYR A 511 -2.35 14.71 -34.55
CA TYR A 511 -2.89 14.13 -35.78
C TYR A 511 -4.30 13.53 -35.62
N GLU A 512 -5.06 14.01 -34.62
CA GLU A 512 -6.39 13.49 -34.28
C GLU A 512 -7.30 13.36 -35.51
N LYS A 513 -7.44 14.45 -36.29
CA LYS A 513 -8.36 14.51 -37.44
C LYS A 513 -8.00 13.48 -38.50
N GLN A 514 -6.71 13.38 -38.85
CA GLN A 514 -6.18 12.46 -39.84
C GLN A 514 -6.36 11.01 -39.39
N LEU A 515 -6.11 10.72 -38.11
CA LEU A 515 -6.27 9.39 -37.53
C LEU A 515 -7.74 8.95 -37.48
N TRP A 516 -8.67 9.84 -37.12
CA TRP A 516 -10.11 9.53 -37.18
C TRP A 516 -10.62 9.38 -38.61
N ALA A 517 -10.05 10.11 -39.57
CA ALA A 517 -10.31 9.94 -40.99
C ALA A 517 -9.64 8.68 -41.60
N GLN A 518 -8.87 7.93 -40.81
CA GLN A 518 -8.09 6.76 -41.26
C GLN A 518 -7.14 7.08 -42.43
N GLN A 519 -6.61 8.30 -42.47
CA GLN A 519 -5.61 8.67 -43.45
C GLN A 519 -4.32 7.86 -43.21
N PRO A 520 -3.71 7.26 -44.25
CA PRO A 520 -2.41 6.60 -44.11
C PRO A 520 -1.33 7.61 -43.73
N LEU A 521 -0.69 7.40 -42.58
CA LEU A 521 0.37 8.26 -42.07
C LEU A 521 1.65 7.47 -41.82
N VAL A 522 2.78 8.12 -42.07
CA VAL A 522 4.11 7.67 -41.64
C VAL A 522 4.67 8.73 -40.70
N GLY A 523 5.05 8.31 -39.50
CA GLY A 523 5.61 9.18 -38.47
C GLY A 523 7.07 8.87 -38.21
N TYR A 524 7.80 9.91 -37.89
CA TYR A 524 9.21 9.86 -37.57
C TYR A 524 9.39 10.45 -36.18
N ILE A 525 10.17 9.75 -35.37
CA ILE A 525 10.46 10.11 -34.00
C ILE A 525 11.97 10.15 -33.84
N ALA A 526 12.49 11.20 -33.25
CA ALA A 526 13.91 11.33 -32.99
C ALA A 526 14.19 11.69 -31.54
N ALA A 527 15.33 11.20 -31.02
CA ALA A 527 15.89 11.64 -29.75
C ALA A 527 17.40 11.78 -29.88
N LYS A 528 17.95 12.84 -29.26
CA LYS A 528 19.38 12.97 -29.10
C LYS A 528 19.80 12.38 -27.76
N VAL A 529 20.80 11.51 -27.80
CA VAL A 529 21.37 10.82 -26.64
C VAL A 529 22.85 11.14 -26.58
N VAL A 530 23.28 11.86 -25.56
CA VAL A 530 24.68 12.16 -25.33
C VAL A 530 25.25 11.14 -24.35
N SER A 531 26.24 10.36 -24.79
CA SER A 531 26.91 9.36 -23.95
C SER A 531 28.32 9.82 -23.62
N SER A 532 28.72 9.73 -22.35
CA SER A 532 30.07 10.08 -21.90
C SER A 532 31.17 9.11 -22.35
N GLN A 533 30.78 7.97 -22.92
CA GLN A 533 31.69 6.93 -23.39
C GLN A 533 31.00 6.09 -24.47
N ALA A 534 31.79 5.44 -25.33
CA ALA A 534 31.27 4.44 -26.24
C ALA A 534 30.90 3.17 -25.45
N ARG A 535 29.70 2.62 -25.68
CA ARG A 535 29.21 1.43 -24.95
C ARG A 535 28.06 0.75 -25.66
N GLU A 536 27.99 -0.57 -25.46
CA GLU A 536 26.83 -1.37 -25.85
C GLU A 536 25.64 -1.03 -24.97
N VAL A 537 24.48 -0.91 -25.62
CA VAL A 537 23.20 -0.61 -24.99
C VAL A 537 22.10 -1.41 -25.68
N VAL A 538 20.97 -1.53 -25.00
CA VAL A 538 19.75 -2.10 -25.55
C VAL A 538 18.66 -1.04 -25.45
N LEU A 539 18.03 -0.72 -26.58
CA LEU A 539 16.79 0.04 -26.60
C LEU A 539 15.63 -0.92 -26.35
N GLU A 540 14.96 -0.77 -25.21
CA GLU A 540 13.74 -1.48 -24.91
C GLU A 540 12.55 -0.56 -25.18
N PHE A 541 11.62 -1.00 -26.01
CA PHE A 541 10.58 -0.10 -26.48
C PHE A 541 9.22 -0.76 -26.66
N ARG A 542 8.24 0.10 -26.84
CA ARG A 542 6.88 -0.26 -27.17
C ARG A 542 6.30 0.69 -28.20
N SER A 543 5.59 0.13 -29.18
CA SER A 543 4.94 0.86 -30.25
C SER A 543 3.63 0.20 -30.64
N GLY A 544 2.73 0.93 -31.31
CA GLY A 544 1.52 0.36 -31.91
C GLY A 544 1.82 -0.60 -33.07
N GLY A 545 2.82 -0.27 -33.92
CA GLY A 545 3.24 -1.06 -35.09
C GLY A 545 4.62 -1.70 -34.93
N ILE A 546 5.19 -2.26 -35.99
CA ILE A 546 6.61 -2.63 -36.08
C ILE A 546 7.36 -1.43 -36.67
N PRO A 547 8.11 -0.67 -35.86
CA PRO A 547 8.89 0.44 -36.37
C PRO A 547 10.20 -0.04 -37.01
N GLU A 548 10.74 0.79 -37.89
CA GLU A 548 12.13 0.73 -38.33
C GLU A 548 12.96 1.71 -37.48
N LEU A 549 14.11 1.27 -36.97
CA LEU A 549 14.95 2.09 -36.11
C LEU A 549 16.34 2.28 -36.72
N PHE A 550 16.90 3.45 -36.46
CA PHE A 550 18.21 3.86 -36.91
C PHE A 550 18.95 4.53 -35.74
N CYS A 551 20.25 4.28 -35.63
CA CYS A 551 21.15 5.07 -34.78
C CYS A 551 22.24 5.69 -35.66
N ASN A 552 22.37 7.02 -35.62
CA ASN A 552 23.34 7.76 -36.44
C ASN A 552 23.25 7.42 -37.94
N GLY A 553 22.02 7.25 -38.45
CA GLY A 553 21.73 6.88 -39.83
C GLY A 553 21.92 5.40 -40.18
N VAL A 554 22.40 4.56 -39.25
CA VAL A 554 22.59 3.12 -39.45
C VAL A 554 21.33 2.36 -39.04
N PRO A 555 20.72 1.54 -39.91
CA PRO A 555 19.56 0.72 -39.55
C PRO A 555 19.89 -0.28 -38.44
N LEU A 556 18.94 -0.52 -37.55
CA LEU A 556 19.07 -1.42 -36.42
C LEU A 556 18.07 -2.59 -36.52
N GLU A 557 18.50 -3.77 -36.10
CA GLU A 557 17.67 -4.97 -36.12
C GLU A 557 16.74 -5.03 -34.89
N VAL A 558 15.43 -5.16 -35.15
CA VAL A 558 14.42 -5.29 -34.11
C VAL A 558 14.24 -6.75 -33.73
N LEU A 559 14.50 -7.05 -32.47
CA LEU A 559 14.36 -8.39 -31.91
C LEU A 559 13.10 -8.47 -31.04
N PRO A 560 12.38 -9.60 -31.05
CA PRO A 560 11.34 -9.86 -30.06
C PRO A 560 11.97 -10.03 -28.69
N ASN A 561 11.34 -9.49 -27.65
CA ASN A 561 11.78 -9.66 -26.27
C ASN A 561 10.67 -10.27 -25.41
N PRO A 562 10.48 -11.60 -25.44
CA PRO A 562 9.44 -12.25 -24.64
C PRO A 562 9.76 -12.32 -23.14
N ALA A 563 10.98 -11.96 -22.73
CA ALA A 563 11.51 -12.20 -21.39
C ALA A 563 12.02 -10.94 -20.67
N ALA A 564 11.63 -9.74 -21.12
CA ALA A 564 12.14 -8.47 -20.58
C ALA A 564 11.95 -8.40 -19.05
N ALA A 565 13.06 -8.51 -18.31
CA ALA A 565 13.09 -8.26 -16.88
C ALA A 565 13.20 -6.74 -16.65
N GLY A 566 12.08 -6.05 -16.44
CA GLY A 566 12.12 -4.70 -15.89
C GLY A 566 10.81 -3.92 -15.92
N THR A 567 10.89 -2.65 -15.51
CA THR A 567 9.75 -1.73 -15.39
C THR A 567 8.97 -1.60 -16.70
N PRO A 568 7.65 -1.89 -16.70
CA PRO A 568 6.83 -1.77 -17.90
C PRO A 568 6.75 -0.31 -18.38
N ILE A 569 6.60 -0.12 -19.68
CA ILE A 569 6.24 1.20 -20.24
C ILE A 569 4.74 1.37 -20.06
N TRP A 570 4.38 2.29 -19.16
CA TRP A 570 3.09 2.43 -18.48
C TRP A 570 2.75 1.25 -17.57
N SER A 571 2.09 0.23 -18.12
CA SER A 571 1.59 -0.94 -17.38
C SER A 571 1.59 -2.21 -18.21
N ARG A 572 2.20 -2.19 -19.42
CA ARG A 572 2.33 -3.40 -20.23
C ARG A 572 3.78 -3.77 -20.45
N PRO A 573 4.07 -5.07 -20.57
CA PRO A 573 5.43 -5.55 -20.78
C PRO A 573 6.03 -4.99 -22.06
N ILE A 574 7.34 -4.83 -22.03
CA ILE A 574 8.17 -4.58 -23.21
C ILE A 574 8.03 -5.79 -24.13
N GLN A 575 7.93 -5.53 -25.44
CA GLN A 575 7.72 -6.59 -26.43
C GLN A 575 8.92 -6.78 -27.35
N ARG A 576 9.80 -5.77 -27.44
CA ARG A 576 10.87 -5.70 -28.43
C ARG A 576 12.08 -4.96 -27.89
N THR A 577 13.23 -5.36 -28.41
CA THR A 577 14.55 -4.81 -28.09
C THR A 577 15.32 -4.50 -29.36
N VAL A 578 16.28 -3.59 -29.23
CA VAL A 578 17.29 -3.32 -30.25
C VAL A 578 18.65 -3.15 -29.57
N PRO A 579 19.58 -4.12 -29.69
CA PRO A 579 20.96 -3.93 -29.23
C PRO A 579 21.74 -3.08 -30.22
N PHE A 580 22.55 -2.13 -29.74
CA PHE A 580 23.42 -1.29 -30.57
C PHE A 580 24.53 -0.63 -29.72
N VAL A 581 25.45 0.08 -30.37
CA VAL A 581 26.55 0.79 -29.71
C VAL A 581 26.30 2.29 -29.78
N LEU A 582 26.30 2.95 -28.62
CA LEU A 582 26.42 4.40 -28.56
C LEU A 582 27.89 4.78 -28.76
N ARG A 583 28.14 5.83 -29.53
CA ARG A 583 29.44 6.50 -29.60
C ARG A 583 29.59 7.42 -28.39
N GLU A 584 30.83 7.72 -28.02
CA GLU A 584 31.09 8.84 -27.14
C GLU A 584 30.63 10.15 -27.81
N GLY A 585 29.96 11.02 -27.06
CA GLY A 585 29.34 12.23 -27.58
C GLY A 585 27.89 12.03 -28.02
N GLU A 586 27.45 12.83 -28.99
CA GLU A 586 26.05 12.84 -29.45
C GLU A 586 25.73 11.64 -30.34
N ASN A 587 24.57 11.04 -30.09
CA ASN A 587 23.98 10.00 -30.92
C ASN A 587 22.53 10.38 -31.24
N THR A 588 22.10 10.15 -32.48
CA THR A 588 20.72 10.39 -32.90
C THR A 588 20.02 9.07 -33.11
N LEU A 589 18.97 8.83 -32.31
CA LEU A 589 18.00 7.78 -32.57
C LEU A 589 16.93 8.33 -33.50
N LEU A 590 16.61 7.59 -34.56
CA LEU A 590 15.50 7.88 -35.46
C LEU A 590 14.62 6.63 -35.58
N ILE A 591 13.32 6.80 -35.44
CA ILE A 591 12.33 5.73 -35.47
C ILE A 591 11.27 6.12 -36.50
N GLN A 592 11.12 5.29 -37.54
CA GLN A 592 10.00 5.37 -38.47
C GLN A 592 8.89 4.44 -37.97
N THR A 593 7.67 4.94 -37.88
CA THR A 593 6.52 4.20 -37.36
C THR A 593 5.26 4.55 -38.16
N THR A 594 4.27 3.66 -38.11
CA THR A 594 2.94 3.89 -38.69
C THR A 594 1.87 3.60 -37.63
N PRO A 595 0.65 4.15 -37.77
CA PRO A 595 -0.51 3.67 -37.02
C PRO A 595 -0.63 2.15 -37.15
N ALA A 596 -1.09 1.46 -36.11
CA ALA A 596 -1.25 0.01 -36.12
C ALA A 596 -2.44 -0.36 -37.03
N PRO A 597 -2.23 -0.85 -38.26
CA PRO A 597 -3.31 -0.98 -39.24
C PRO A 597 -4.32 -2.07 -38.86
N ASP A 598 -3.85 -3.11 -38.17
CA ASP A 598 -4.67 -4.25 -37.73
C ASP A 598 -5.28 -4.06 -36.33
N SER A 599 -5.11 -2.87 -35.72
CA SER A 599 -5.66 -2.56 -34.41
C SER A 599 -7.13 -2.14 -34.53
N PRO A 600 -8.04 -2.62 -33.65
CA PRO A 600 -9.40 -2.07 -33.56
C PRO A 600 -9.41 -0.60 -33.08
N HIS A 601 -8.26 -0.09 -32.63
CA HIS A 601 -8.04 1.29 -32.23
C HIS A 601 -6.84 1.86 -33.01
N PRO A 602 -6.98 2.15 -34.32
CA PRO A 602 -5.87 2.64 -35.15
C PRO A 602 -5.39 4.04 -34.73
N HIS A 603 -6.25 4.80 -34.04
CA HIS A 603 -5.92 6.08 -33.42
C HIS A 603 -4.97 5.94 -32.19
N TRP A 604 -4.77 4.74 -31.65
CA TRP A 604 -3.76 4.48 -30.62
C TRP A 604 -2.37 4.32 -31.22
N TRP A 605 -1.87 5.39 -31.83
CA TRP A 605 -0.53 5.48 -32.36
C TRP A 605 0.40 6.12 -31.32
N PHE A 606 1.32 5.32 -30.79
CA PHE A 606 2.22 5.72 -29.70
C PHE A 606 3.60 5.08 -29.84
N PHE A 607 4.57 5.67 -29.15
CA PHE A 607 5.91 5.11 -28.99
C PHE A 607 6.48 5.52 -27.63
N GLY A 608 7.14 4.59 -26.96
CA GLY A 608 7.91 4.87 -25.75
C GLY A 608 9.08 3.91 -25.67
N ALA A 609 10.21 4.40 -25.16
CA ALA A 609 11.43 3.60 -25.08
C ALA A 609 12.32 4.02 -23.90
N ARG A 610 13.16 3.08 -23.47
CA ARG A 610 14.24 3.30 -22.51
C ARG A 610 15.52 2.68 -23.03
N LEU A 611 16.65 3.21 -22.56
CA LEU A 611 17.96 2.62 -22.78
C LEU A 611 18.40 1.89 -21.51
N VAL A 612 18.86 0.65 -21.69
CA VAL A 612 19.42 -0.19 -20.63
C VAL A 612 20.77 -0.74 -21.06
N LEU A 613 21.56 -1.21 -20.10
CA LEU A 613 22.74 -2.02 -20.38
C LEU A 613 22.32 -3.42 -20.87
N PRO A 614 23.23 -4.20 -21.50
CA PRO A 614 22.91 -5.55 -21.98
C PRO A 614 22.39 -6.52 -20.91
N ASP A 615 22.69 -6.28 -19.64
CA ASP A 615 22.17 -7.05 -18.50
C ASP A 615 20.77 -6.61 -18.03
N GLY A 616 20.18 -5.60 -18.68
CA GLY A 616 18.87 -5.04 -18.36
C GLY A 616 18.88 -3.91 -17.32
N SER A 617 20.03 -3.58 -16.74
CA SER A 617 20.12 -2.51 -15.74
C SER A 617 19.95 -1.11 -16.38
N PRO A 618 19.37 -0.13 -15.65
CA PRO A 618 19.14 1.21 -16.20
C PRO A 618 20.43 1.88 -16.69
N LEU A 619 20.39 2.49 -17.88
CA LEU A 619 21.54 3.20 -18.42
C LEU A 619 21.74 4.54 -17.70
N MET A 620 22.81 4.64 -16.91
CA MET A 620 23.19 5.88 -16.22
C MET A 620 24.19 6.72 -17.03
N GLY A 621 24.21 8.03 -16.76
CA GLY A 621 25.18 8.96 -17.38
C GLY A 621 24.96 9.18 -18.87
N VAL A 622 23.69 9.28 -19.27
CA VAL A 622 23.29 9.79 -20.59
C VAL A 622 22.46 11.05 -20.42
N GLU A 623 22.63 12.03 -21.30
CA GLU A 623 21.75 13.20 -21.39
C GLU A 623 20.81 13.04 -22.59
N TYR A 624 19.57 13.47 -22.41
CA TYR A 624 18.59 13.55 -23.49
C TYR A 624 18.39 15.01 -23.87
N ARG A 625 18.62 15.35 -25.15
CA ARG A 625 18.55 16.73 -25.68
C ARG A 625 17.44 16.90 -26.69
#